data_AF-A0A951K1Z9-F1
#
_entry.id   AF-A0A951K1Z9-F1
#
_cell.length_a   1.000
_cell.length_b   1.000
_cell.length_c   1.000
_cell.angle_alpha   90.00
_cell.angle_beta   90.00
_cell.angle_gamma   90.00
#
_symmetry.space_group_name_H-M   'P 1'
#
loop_
_entity.id
_entity.type
_entity.pdbx_description
1 polymer ?
#
loop_
_entity_poly.entity_id
_entity_poly.type
_entity_poly.pdbx_seq_one_letter_code
_entity_poly.pdbx_strand_id
1 'polypeptide(L)'
;MTASPNEDAVQGPARVGRRTKDLIPTLRPGDVAVIDHADLDRVAAEGLVLAGPAAVVNAAPSISGRYPNVGPLLITAAGIPLLDGVGAEVMAAVRDGERVSIHEDRFESPTWSGRGTRQSIATLEQLIEESRAAIGDELERFATNTLEYLRTEHRHL
;
A
#
# COMPACT_ATOMS: atom_id res chain seq x y z
N MET A 1 -1.66 11.44 -37.20
CA MET A 1 -2.43 10.80 -36.11
C MET A 1 -1.62 10.96 -34.84
N THR A 2 -1.82 12.07 -34.15
CA THR A 2 -1.16 12.40 -32.88
C THR A 2 -1.88 11.64 -31.77
N ALA A 3 -1.15 10.80 -31.04
CA ALA A 3 -1.67 10.09 -29.88
C ALA A 3 -2.27 11.10 -28.89
N SER A 4 -3.53 10.89 -28.50
CA SER A 4 -4.16 11.64 -27.42
C SER A 4 -3.34 11.50 -26.15
N PRO A 5 -3.18 12.55 -25.33
CA PRO A 5 -2.57 12.41 -24.02
C PRO A 5 -3.44 11.44 -23.21
N ASN A 6 -2.79 10.46 -22.60
CA ASN A 6 -3.41 9.40 -21.85
C ASN A 6 -4.06 10.02 -20.59
N GLU A 7 -5.37 10.30 -20.62
CA GLU A 7 -6.09 11.08 -19.58
C GLU A 7 -6.05 10.43 -18.18
N ASP A 8 -5.74 9.13 -18.10
CA ASP A 8 -5.61 8.36 -16.86
C ASP A 8 -4.17 8.23 -16.32
N ALA A 9 -3.19 8.80 -17.03
CA ALA A 9 -1.79 8.73 -16.64
C ALA A 9 -1.42 9.84 -15.65
N VAL A 10 -0.97 9.45 -14.46
CA VAL A 10 -0.43 10.38 -13.47
C VAL A 10 1.07 10.52 -13.66
N GLN A 11 1.59 11.74 -13.56
CA GLN A 11 3.03 11.99 -13.66
C GLN A 11 3.48 13.02 -12.62
N GLY A 12 4.71 12.85 -12.14
CA GLY A 12 5.31 13.78 -11.19
C GLY A 12 6.76 13.43 -10.88
N PRO A 13 7.49 14.28 -10.15
CA PRO A 13 8.78 13.91 -9.60
C PRO A 13 8.57 12.85 -8.49
N ALA A 14 9.35 11.79 -8.52
CA ALA A 14 9.35 10.76 -7.49
C ALA A 14 9.91 11.34 -6.18
N ARG A 15 9.27 10.98 -5.07
CA ARG A 15 9.79 11.16 -3.72
C ARG A 15 9.92 9.81 -3.07
N VAL A 16 11.16 9.35 -2.91
CA VAL A 16 11.44 7.96 -2.51
C VAL A 16 11.81 7.92 -1.04
N GLY A 17 11.03 7.20 -0.23
CA GLY A 17 11.27 7.11 1.21
C GLY A 17 10.93 5.74 1.78
N ARG A 18 11.94 5.04 2.30
CA ARG A 18 11.75 3.76 3.02
C ARG A 18 10.94 3.89 4.31
N ARG A 19 10.91 5.09 4.89
CA ARG A 19 10.13 5.40 6.08
C ARG A 19 9.16 6.51 5.75
N THR A 20 7.87 6.18 5.70
CA THR A 20 6.82 7.12 5.32
C THR A 20 6.81 8.37 6.21
N LYS A 21 7.09 8.22 7.51
CA LYS A 21 7.19 9.35 8.45
C LYS A 21 8.30 10.37 8.12
N ASP A 22 9.39 9.91 7.51
CA ASP A 22 10.53 10.76 7.13
C ASP A 22 10.27 11.38 5.74
N LEU A 23 9.46 10.70 4.91
CA LEU A 23 9.06 11.14 3.58
C LEU A 23 7.97 12.22 3.60
N ILE A 24 6.92 12.04 4.39
CA ILE A 24 5.75 12.92 4.41
C ILE A 24 6.14 14.42 4.53
N PRO A 25 7.07 14.83 5.42
CA PRO A 25 7.45 16.23 5.54
C PRO A 25 8.17 16.83 4.31
N THR A 26 8.68 16.00 3.40
CA THR A 26 9.41 16.45 2.21
C THR A 26 8.54 16.48 0.96
N LEU A 27 7.37 15.83 1.00
CA LEU A 27 6.43 15.77 -0.11
C LEU A 27 5.87 17.16 -0.43
N ARG A 28 5.68 17.40 -1.72
CA ARG A 28 4.98 18.57 -2.25
C ARG A 28 3.77 18.12 -3.07
N PRO A 29 2.72 18.95 -3.16
CA PRO A 29 1.62 18.68 -4.06
C PRO A 29 2.11 18.45 -5.50
N GLY A 30 1.67 17.36 -6.11
CA GLY A 30 2.11 16.95 -7.45
C GLY A 30 3.30 15.98 -7.47
N ASP A 31 3.98 15.74 -6.34
CA ASP A 31 5.00 14.69 -6.24
C ASP A 31 4.35 13.29 -6.33
N VAL A 32 5.09 12.29 -6.80
CA VAL A 32 4.70 10.88 -6.72
C VAL A 32 5.42 10.25 -5.52
N ALA A 33 4.67 9.88 -4.49
CA ALA A 33 5.25 9.27 -3.30
C ALA A 33 5.58 7.79 -3.58
N VAL A 34 6.84 7.42 -3.45
CA VAL A 34 7.31 6.03 -3.59
C VAL A 34 7.74 5.52 -2.21
N ILE A 35 6.98 4.57 -1.69
CA ILE A 35 7.09 4.06 -0.32
C ILE A 35 7.29 2.55 -0.31
N ASP A 36 7.75 2.03 0.82
CA ASP A 36 7.76 0.60 1.12
C ASP A 36 7.14 0.41 2.51
N HIS A 37 5.81 0.28 2.55
CA HIS A 37 5.04 0.26 3.79
C HIS A 37 3.94 -0.80 3.71
N ALA A 38 4.25 -2.01 4.18
CA ALA A 38 3.26 -3.06 4.36
C ALA A 38 2.26 -2.68 5.46
N ASP A 39 0.99 -3.03 5.27
CA ASP A 39 -0.10 -2.74 6.22
C ASP A 39 -0.23 -1.25 6.55
N LEU A 40 -0.21 -0.40 5.52
CA LEU A 40 -0.26 1.06 5.62
C LEU A 40 -1.29 1.60 6.62
N ASP A 41 -0.79 2.02 7.77
CA ASP A 41 -1.67 2.42 8.86
C ASP A 41 -2.38 3.75 8.59
N ARG A 42 -3.38 4.03 9.42
CA ARG A 42 -4.20 5.24 9.32
C ARG A 42 -3.38 6.52 9.44
N VAL A 43 -2.38 6.57 10.33
CA VAL A 43 -1.59 7.78 10.60
C VAL A 43 -0.71 8.12 9.41
N ALA A 44 -0.05 7.11 8.83
CA ALA A 44 0.74 7.26 7.61
C ALA A 44 -0.13 7.70 6.43
N ALA A 45 -1.31 7.09 6.26
CA ALA A 45 -2.25 7.45 5.21
C ALA A 45 -2.77 8.89 5.34
N GLU A 46 -3.19 9.32 6.53
CA GLU A 46 -3.62 10.70 6.78
C GLU A 46 -2.50 11.70 6.46
N GLY A 47 -1.25 11.39 6.82
CA GLY A 47 -0.10 12.21 6.47
C GLY A 47 0.14 12.33 4.95
N LEU A 48 -0.01 11.22 4.21
CA LEU A 48 0.06 11.23 2.75
C LEU A 48 -1.07 12.06 2.14
N VAL A 49 -2.31 11.90 2.61
CA VAL A 49 -3.46 12.68 2.14
C VAL A 49 -3.24 14.17 2.37
N LEU A 50 -2.76 14.56 3.55
CA LEU A 50 -2.45 15.96 3.87
C LEU A 50 -1.34 16.54 2.98
N ALA A 51 -0.34 15.73 2.61
CA ALA A 51 0.74 16.16 1.72
C ALA A 51 0.26 16.33 0.26
N GLY A 52 -0.83 15.67 -0.14
CA GLY A 52 -1.45 15.79 -1.45
C GLY A 52 -0.58 15.36 -2.63
N PRO A 53 0.12 14.20 -2.59
CA PRO A 53 0.87 13.71 -3.73
C PRO A 53 -0.07 13.44 -4.91
N ALA A 54 0.47 13.50 -6.12
CA ALA A 54 -0.26 13.15 -7.34
C ALA A 54 -0.67 11.67 -7.36
N ALA A 55 0.15 10.80 -6.75
CA ALA A 55 -0.12 9.38 -6.56
C ALA A 55 0.80 8.79 -5.48
N VAL A 56 0.42 7.63 -4.96
CA VAL A 56 1.22 6.80 -4.05
C VAL A 56 1.55 5.47 -4.74
N VAL A 57 2.83 5.13 -4.77
CA VAL A 57 3.36 3.86 -5.27
C VAL A 57 3.97 3.14 -4.08
N ASN A 58 3.40 2.01 -3.71
CA ASN A 58 3.89 1.19 -2.61
C ASN A 58 4.61 -0.04 -3.17
N ALA A 59 5.86 -0.23 -2.77
CA ALA A 59 6.64 -1.42 -3.08
C ALA A 59 6.01 -2.68 -2.47
N ALA A 60 5.44 -2.53 -1.28
CA ALA A 60 4.73 -3.57 -0.54
C ALA A 60 3.21 -3.52 -0.81
N PRO A 61 2.46 -4.59 -0.49
CA PRO A 61 1.00 -4.51 -0.43
C PRO A 61 0.56 -3.62 0.73
N SER A 62 -0.35 -2.69 0.47
CA SER A 62 -0.85 -1.81 1.53
C SER A 62 -1.80 -2.53 2.50
N ILE A 63 -2.39 -3.66 2.11
CA ILE A 63 -3.09 -4.62 2.99
C ILE A 63 -2.46 -6.00 2.77
N SER A 64 -1.80 -6.55 3.78
CA SER A 64 -1.17 -7.89 3.66
C SER A 64 -2.14 -9.06 3.85
N GLY A 65 -3.36 -8.79 4.32
CA GLY A 65 -4.33 -9.82 4.74
C GLY A 65 -4.25 -10.15 6.24
N ARG A 66 -3.21 -9.69 6.95
CA ARG A 66 -3.03 -9.98 8.38
C ARG A 66 -3.94 -9.16 9.29
N TYR A 67 -4.21 -7.91 8.91
CA TYR A 67 -5.02 -6.98 9.70
C TYR A 67 -5.93 -6.17 8.77
N PRO A 68 -7.21 -5.93 9.15
CA PRO A 68 -8.09 -5.04 8.40
C PRO A 68 -7.67 -3.59 8.62
N ASN A 69 -6.71 -3.11 7.82
CA ASN A 69 -6.32 -1.71 7.86
C ASN A 69 -7.31 -0.86 7.04
N VAL A 70 -7.42 0.42 7.38
CA VAL A 70 -8.25 1.37 6.64
C VAL A 70 -7.44 2.49 6.00
N GLY A 71 -6.12 2.52 6.21
CA GLY A 71 -5.25 3.57 5.67
C GLY A 71 -5.35 3.73 4.15
N PRO A 72 -5.28 2.65 3.35
CA PRO A 72 -5.40 2.70 1.90
C PRO A 72 -6.75 3.24 1.40
N LEU A 73 -7.83 2.99 2.15
CA LEU A 73 -9.14 3.57 1.85
C LEU A 73 -9.12 5.10 1.98
N LEU A 74 -8.41 5.65 2.96
CA LEU A 74 -8.31 7.10 3.12
C LEU A 74 -7.62 7.77 1.93
N ILE A 75 -6.57 7.13 1.38
CA ILE A 75 -5.83 7.62 0.22
C ILE A 75 -6.72 7.61 -1.02
N THR A 76 -7.34 6.46 -1.31
CA THR A 76 -8.20 6.31 -2.50
C THR A 76 -9.48 7.15 -2.40
N ALA A 77 -10.09 7.27 -1.22
CA ALA A 77 -11.24 8.15 -0.99
C ALA A 77 -10.91 9.64 -1.13
N ALA A 78 -9.66 10.05 -0.86
CA ALA A 78 -9.17 11.40 -1.13
C ALA A 78 -8.90 11.67 -2.62
N GLY A 79 -9.13 10.69 -3.50
CA GLY A 79 -8.90 10.79 -4.94
C GLY A 79 -7.43 10.64 -5.33
N ILE A 80 -6.57 10.17 -4.42
CA ILE A 80 -5.15 9.93 -4.69
C ILE A 80 -5.00 8.49 -5.21
N PRO A 81 -4.50 8.28 -6.44
CA PRO A 81 -4.26 6.95 -6.96
C PRO A 81 -3.21 6.20 -6.13
N LEU A 82 -3.50 4.94 -5.83
CA LEU A 82 -2.62 4.03 -5.09
C LEU A 82 -2.27 2.82 -5.96
N LEU A 83 -0.99 2.59 -6.18
CA LEU A 83 -0.44 1.42 -6.87
C LEU A 83 0.37 0.58 -5.89
N ASP A 84 -0.11 -0.61 -5.58
CA ASP A 84 0.50 -1.51 -4.59
C ASP A 84 1.36 -2.60 -5.20
N GLY A 85 2.33 -3.08 -4.44
CA GLY A 85 3.07 -4.30 -4.77
C GLY A 85 3.95 -4.20 -6.01
N VAL A 86 4.53 -3.02 -6.29
CA VAL A 86 5.43 -2.86 -7.44
C VAL A 86 6.80 -3.54 -7.25
N GLY A 87 7.11 -4.02 -6.04
CA GLY A 87 8.37 -4.68 -5.70
C GLY A 87 9.38 -3.72 -5.06
N ALA A 88 10.22 -4.25 -4.17
CA ALA A 88 11.20 -3.49 -3.39
C ALA A 88 12.31 -2.86 -4.26
N GLU A 89 12.50 -3.37 -5.48
CA GLU A 89 13.47 -2.89 -6.46
C GLU A 89 13.26 -1.43 -6.81
N VAL A 90 11.99 -0.95 -6.82
CA VAL A 90 11.66 0.46 -7.08
C VAL A 90 12.40 1.42 -6.14
N MET A 91 12.58 1.00 -4.87
CA MET A 91 13.18 1.82 -3.81
C MET A 91 14.67 2.05 -4.02
N ALA A 92 15.33 1.17 -4.79
CA ALA A 92 16.76 1.26 -5.09
C ALA A 92 17.02 1.81 -6.49
N ALA A 93 16.12 1.54 -7.43
CA ALA A 93 16.33 1.89 -8.84
C ALA A 93 15.89 3.32 -9.17
N VAL A 94 14.82 3.82 -8.56
CA VAL A 94 14.28 5.17 -8.82
C VAL A 94 14.98 6.19 -7.95
N ARG A 95 15.41 7.31 -8.55
CA ARG A 95 16.06 8.40 -7.82
C ARG A 95 15.04 9.42 -7.32
N ASP A 96 15.33 10.03 -6.17
CA ASP A 96 14.53 11.16 -5.69
C ASP A 96 14.57 12.33 -6.69
N GLY A 97 13.41 12.90 -7.00
CA GLY A 97 13.22 13.96 -7.99
C GLY A 97 13.14 13.47 -9.45
N GLU A 98 13.34 12.19 -9.72
CA GLU A 98 13.22 11.61 -11.06
C GLU A 98 11.78 11.72 -11.57
N ARG A 99 11.59 12.08 -12.84
CA ARG A 99 10.24 12.15 -13.41
C ARG A 99 9.72 10.73 -13.68
N VAL A 100 8.59 10.41 -13.07
CA VAL A 100 7.95 9.10 -13.15
C VAL A 100 6.51 9.24 -13.65
N SER A 101 5.98 8.15 -14.19
CA SER A 101 4.60 8.05 -14.62
C SER A 101 3.95 6.76 -14.16
N ILE A 102 2.65 6.84 -13.87
CA ILE A 102 1.79 5.71 -13.53
C ILE A 102 0.65 5.69 -14.53
N HIS A 103 0.45 4.55 -15.17
CA HIS A 103 -0.68 4.32 -16.05
C HIS A 103 -1.25 2.93 -15.77
N GLU A 104 -2.53 2.86 -15.43
CA GLU A 104 -3.19 1.62 -14.98
C GLU A 104 -2.38 0.89 -13.89
N ASP A 105 -1.87 -0.30 -14.20
CA ASP A 105 -1.11 -1.19 -13.32
C ASP A 105 0.41 -0.96 -13.42
N ARG A 106 0.87 -0.02 -14.26
CA ARG A 106 2.28 0.14 -14.63
C ARG A 106 2.89 1.41 -14.05
N PHE A 107 4.08 1.24 -13.48
CA PHE A 107 4.98 2.31 -13.08
C PHE A 107 6.15 2.40 -14.05
N GLU A 108 6.51 3.61 -14.46
CA GLU A 108 7.62 3.87 -15.37
C GLU A 108 8.51 5.02 -14.87
N SER A 109 9.82 4.79 -14.93
CA SER A 109 10.87 5.79 -14.77
C SER A 109 11.96 5.58 -15.83
N PRO A 110 12.84 6.57 -16.06
CA PRO A 110 14.05 6.40 -16.86
C PRO A 110 14.94 5.22 -16.48
N THR A 111 15.03 4.88 -15.20
CA THR A 111 15.93 3.83 -14.69
C THR A 111 15.28 2.47 -14.50
N TRP A 112 13.95 2.43 -14.33
CA TRP A 112 13.24 1.21 -13.96
C TRP A 112 11.76 1.27 -14.32
N SER A 113 11.17 0.09 -14.53
CA SER A 113 9.73 -0.06 -14.70
C SER A 113 9.25 -1.32 -14.00
N GLY A 114 8.00 -1.29 -13.57
CA GLY A 114 7.39 -2.41 -12.86
C GLY A 114 5.87 -2.37 -12.96
N ARG A 115 5.24 -3.43 -12.49
CA ARG A 115 3.78 -3.55 -12.41
C ARG A 115 3.36 -3.79 -10.97
N GLY A 116 2.21 -3.24 -10.63
CA GLY A 116 1.57 -3.39 -9.33
C GLY A 116 0.06 -3.55 -9.50
N THR A 117 -0.68 -3.44 -8.40
CA THR A 117 -2.14 -3.47 -8.40
C THR A 117 -2.68 -2.08 -8.14
N ARG A 118 -3.40 -1.50 -9.10
CA ARG A 118 -4.08 -0.22 -8.89
C ARG A 118 -5.27 -0.45 -7.98
N GLN A 119 -5.22 0.16 -6.80
CA GLN A 119 -6.27 0.00 -5.81
C GLN A 119 -7.47 0.89 -6.14
N SER A 120 -8.65 0.33 -5.90
CA SER A 120 -9.93 1.01 -5.92
C SER A 120 -10.58 0.85 -4.55
N ILE A 121 -11.61 1.66 -4.25
CA ILE A 121 -12.39 1.49 -3.02
C ILE A 121 -12.94 0.06 -2.93
N ALA A 122 -13.48 -0.48 -4.03
CA ALA A 122 -14.05 -1.82 -4.07
C ALA A 122 -13.00 -2.92 -3.79
N THR A 123 -11.81 -2.85 -4.41
CA THR A 123 -10.76 -3.85 -4.17
C THR A 123 -10.25 -3.79 -2.73
N LEU A 124 -10.15 -2.60 -2.16
CA LEU A 124 -9.72 -2.40 -0.78
C LEU A 124 -10.78 -2.88 0.22
N GLU A 125 -12.06 -2.62 -0.02
CA GLU A 125 -13.16 -3.14 0.81
C GLU A 125 -13.18 -4.67 0.85
N GLN A 126 -12.94 -5.32 -0.29
CA GLN A 126 -12.81 -6.78 -0.37
C GLN A 126 -11.62 -7.28 0.46
N LEU A 127 -10.44 -6.68 0.28
CA LEU A 127 -9.23 -7.06 1.04
C LEU A 127 -9.41 -6.88 2.56
N ILE A 128 -10.13 -5.83 2.98
CA ILE A 128 -10.43 -5.59 4.40
C ILE A 128 -11.34 -6.68 4.95
N GLU A 129 -12.39 -7.05 4.22
CA GLU A 129 -13.31 -8.09 4.65
C GLU A 129 -12.63 -9.46 4.74
N GLU A 130 -11.82 -9.80 3.74
CA GLU A 130 -10.99 -11.01 3.75
C GLU A 130 -10.04 -11.04 4.95
N SER A 131 -9.42 -9.90 5.27
CA SER A 131 -8.54 -9.78 6.45
C SER A 131 -9.29 -9.95 7.78
N ARG A 132 -10.56 -9.51 7.85
CA ARG A 132 -11.41 -9.71 9.05
C ARG A 132 -11.74 -11.18 9.25
N ALA A 133 -12.11 -11.88 8.18
CA ALA A 133 -12.42 -13.30 8.23
C ALA A 133 -11.20 -14.12 8.68
N ALA A 134 -10.02 -13.83 8.11
CA ALA A 134 -8.77 -14.50 8.46
C ALA A 134 -8.42 -14.38 9.96
N ILE A 135 -8.63 -13.21 10.56
CA ILE A 135 -8.41 -13.01 12.00
C ILE A 135 -9.40 -13.79 12.85
N GLY A 136 -10.66 -13.86 12.44
CA GLY A 136 -11.68 -14.66 13.12
C GLY A 136 -11.26 -16.14 13.20
N ASP A 137 -10.84 -16.69 12.06
CA ASP A 137 -10.37 -18.07 11.97
C ASP A 137 -9.11 -18.32 12.81
N GLU A 138 -8.20 -17.34 12.89
CA GLU A 138 -6.99 -17.45 13.71
C GLU A 138 -7.31 -17.43 15.21
N LEU A 139 -8.23 -16.58 15.64
CA LEU A 139 -8.71 -16.52 17.03
C LEU A 139 -9.42 -17.82 17.45
N GLU A 140 -10.27 -18.37 16.59
CA GLU A 140 -10.97 -19.64 16.86
C GLU A 140 -9.99 -20.81 16.98
N ARG A 141 -8.99 -20.86 16.10
CA ARG A 141 -7.91 -21.85 16.14
C ARG A 141 -7.07 -21.71 17.40
N PHE A 142 -6.74 -20.49 17.81
CA PHE A 142 -6.04 -20.23 19.06
C PHE A 142 -6.85 -20.69 20.28
N ALA A 143 -8.16 -20.40 20.32
CA ALA A 143 -9.04 -20.84 21.40
C ALA A 143 -9.12 -22.37 21.48
N THR A 144 -9.29 -23.04 20.34
CA THR A 144 -9.37 -24.51 20.26
C THR A 144 -8.07 -25.17 20.72
N ASN A 145 -6.92 -24.71 20.21
CA ASN A 145 -5.60 -25.23 20.59
C ASN A 145 -5.31 -24.99 22.08
N THR A 146 -5.69 -23.85 22.64
CA THR A 146 -5.50 -23.53 24.06
C THR A 146 -6.36 -24.45 24.94
N LEU A 147 -7.61 -24.70 24.57
CA LEU A 147 -8.49 -25.63 25.28
C LEU A 147 -7.97 -27.08 25.22
N GLU A 148 -7.39 -27.50 24.09
CA GLU A 148 -6.76 -28.82 23.97
C GLU A 148 -5.47 -28.95 24.78
N TYR A 149 -4.64 -27.89 24.82
CA TYR A 149 -3.46 -27.83 25.68
C TYR A 149 -3.83 -28.02 27.17
N LEU A 150 -4.81 -27.26 27.66
CA LEU A 150 -5.29 -27.35 29.05
C LEU A 150 -5.89 -28.72 29.39
N ARG A 151 -6.58 -29.35 28.44
CA ARG A 151 -7.14 -30.72 28.61
C ARG A 151 -6.05 -31.80 28.67
N THR A 152 -4.92 -31.58 28.01
CA THR A 152 -3.83 -32.56 27.94
C THR A 152 -2.95 -32.51 29.19
N GLU A 153 -2.64 -31.33 29.72
CA GLU A 153 -1.89 -31.20 30.99
C GLU A 153 -2.63 -31.79 32.19
N HIS A 154 -3.97 -31.68 32.24
CA HIS A 154 -4.77 -32.20 33.34
C HIS A 154 -4.84 -33.74 33.42
N ARG A 155 -4.32 -34.45 32.41
CA ARG A 155 -4.20 -35.92 32.38
C ARG A 155 -2.81 -36.40 32.82
N HIS A 156 -1.86 -35.48 33.02
CA HIS A 156 -0.47 -35.79 33.40
C HIS A 156 -0.10 -35.28 34.81
N LEU A 157 -1.09 -34.93 35.64
CA LEU A 157 -0.97 -34.76 37.10
C LEU A 157 -1.83 -35.82 37.80
#